data_AF-A0A011QBE4-F1
#
_entry.id   AF-A0A011QBE4-F1
#
_cell.length_a   1.000
_cell.length_b   1.000
_cell.length_c   1.000
_cell.angle_alpha   90.00
_cell.angle_beta   90.00
_cell.angle_gamma   90.00
#
_symmetry.space_group_name_H-M   'P 1'
#
loop_
_entity.id
_entity.type
_entity.pdbx_description
1 polymer ?
#
loop_
_entity_poly.entity_id
_entity_poly.type
_entity_poly.pdbx_seq_one_letter_code
_entity_poly.pdbx_strand_id
1 'polypeptide(L)'
;MPFQDHMAAAWRRFAGEVLLILSGDDYTAKEFLEYTAGDQAWAGLLEAAKVHRVDLGEADHTFSSRLLRSQVEEATLSWLAALAGGTR
;
A
#
# COMPACT_ATOMS: atom_id res chain seq x y z
N MET A 1 -23.48 -2.61 -3.25
CA MET A 1 -22.22 -2.95 -2.57
C MET A 1 -21.51 -1.64 -2.27
N PRO A 2 -21.10 -1.37 -1.01
CA PRO A 2 -20.27 -0.21 -0.68
C PRO A 2 -18.93 -0.25 -1.44
N PHE A 3 -18.27 0.91 -1.56
CA PHE A 3 -17.06 1.03 -2.39
C PHE A 3 -15.90 0.18 -1.85
N GLN A 4 -15.83 -0.03 -0.54
CA GLN A 4 -14.80 -0.84 0.13
C GLN A 4 -14.83 -2.30 -0.34
N ASP A 5 -16.02 -2.86 -0.56
CA ASP A 5 -16.18 -4.22 -1.09
C ASP A 5 -15.69 -4.30 -2.54
N HIS A 6 -15.94 -3.26 -3.33
CA HIS A 6 -15.43 -3.17 -4.71
C HIS A 6 -13.90 -3.08 -4.73
N MET A 7 -13.31 -2.32 -3.80
CA MET A 7 -11.86 -2.25 -3.62
C MET A 7 -11.28 -3.61 -3.24
N ALA A 8 -11.85 -4.30 -2.24
CA ALA A 8 -11.40 -5.63 -1.82
C ALA A 8 -11.48 -6.66 -2.96
N ALA A 9 -12.58 -6.66 -3.71
CA ALA A 9 -12.78 -7.55 -4.84
C ALA A 9 -11.76 -7.29 -5.98
N ALA A 10 -11.51 -6.02 -6.30
CA ALA A 10 -10.52 -5.64 -7.30
C ALA A 10 -9.11 -5.99 -6.84
N TRP A 11 -8.76 -5.65 -5.59
CA TRP A 11 -7.47 -5.97 -4.97
C TRP A 11 -7.21 -7.47 -4.99
N ARG A 12 -8.19 -8.30 -4.61
CA ARG A 12 -8.05 -9.77 -4.64
C ARG A 12 -7.81 -10.30 -6.06
N ARG A 13 -8.54 -9.78 -7.05
CA ARG A 13 -8.47 -10.23 -8.46
C ARG A 13 -7.27 -9.72 -9.23
N PHE A 14 -6.65 -8.62 -8.81
CA PHE A 14 -5.48 -8.07 -9.49
C PHE A 14 -4.31 -9.05 -9.39
N ALA A 15 -3.82 -9.55 -10.53
CA ALA A 15 -2.76 -10.56 -10.58
C ALA A 15 -1.33 -9.99 -10.56
N GLY A 16 -1.20 -8.65 -10.61
CA GLY A 16 0.09 -7.98 -10.56
C GLY A 16 0.57 -7.72 -9.14
N GLU A 17 1.82 -7.28 -9.06
CA GLU A 17 2.46 -6.83 -7.84
C GLU A 17 1.95 -5.45 -7.43
N VAL A 18 1.84 -5.21 -6.13
CA VAL A 18 1.31 -3.99 -5.52
C VAL A 18 2.33 -3.42 -4.56
N LEU A 19 2.69 -2.16 -4.75
CA LEU A 19 3.37 -1.35 -3.73
C LEU A 19 2.32 -0.50 -3.00
N LEU A 20 2.18 -0.71 -1.70
CA LEU A 20 1.32 0.07 -0.81
C LEU A 20 2.20 0.96 0.08
N ILE A 21 2.14 2.27 -0.13
CA ILE A 21 2.86 3.25 0.70
C ILE A 21 1.84 4.00 1.56
N LEU A 22 2.03 4.00 2.87
CA LEU A 22 1.13 4.66 3.82
C LEU A 22 1.85 5.75 4.61
N SER A 23 1.24 6.92 4.68
CA SER A 23 1.65 8.04 5.54
C SER A 23 1.21 7.80 6.99
N GLY A 24 2.07 8.12 7.95
CA GLY A 24 1.77 7.95 9.38
C GLY A 24 0.97 9.09 10.00
N ASP A 25 1.12 10.33 9.51
CA ASP A 25 0.29 11.48 9.94
C ASP A 25 -0.88 11.70 8.98
N ASP A 26 -1.68 10.65 8.83
CA ASP A 26 -2.77 10.58 7.86
C ASP A 26 -3.94 9.78 8.43
N TYR A 27 -5.06 10.46 8.70
CA TYR A 27 -6.26 9.81 9.21
C TYR A 27 -6.89 8.87 8.19
N THR A 28 -6.82 9.16 6.90
CA THR A 28 -7.34 8.28 5.85
C THR A 28 -6.55 6.98 5.77
N ALA A 29 -5.22 7.04 5.90
CA ALA A 29 -4.39 5.84 5.97
C ALA A 29 -4.72 5.00 7.22
N LYS A 30 -4.92 5.63 8.38
CA LYS A 30 -5.31 4.96 9.63
C LYS A 30 -6.69 4.30 9.51
N GLU A 31 -7.69 5.02 9.02
CA GLU A 31 -9.04 4.49 8.79
C GLU A 31 -9.01 3.31 7.80
N PHE A 32 -8.21 3.39 6.75
CA PHE A 32 -8.02 2.27 5.83
C PHE A 32 -7.43 1.04 6.55
N LEU A 33 -6.39 1.21 7.37
CA LEU A 33 -5.81 0.11 8.14
C LEU A 33 -6.79 -0.50 9.14
N GLU A 34 -7.53 0.33 9.86
CA GLU A 34 -8.55 -0.13 10.81
C GLU A 34 -9.67 -0.91 10.10
N TYR A 35 -10.17 -0.37 8.98
CA TYR A 35 -11.21 -1.01 8.18
C TYR A 35 -10.73 -2.37 7.63
N THR A 36 -9.56 -2.40 7.01
CA THR A 36 -9.02 -3.61 6.37
C THR A 36 -8.66 -4.70 7.38
N ALA A 37 -8.30 -4.34 8.62
CA ALA A 37 -8.06 -5.31 9.70
C ALA A 37 -9.36 -5.94 10.24
N GLY A 38 -10.49 -5.23 10.18
CA GLY A 38 -11.77 -5.68 10.76
C GLY A 38 -12.74 -6.36 9.79
N ASP A 39 -12.57 -6.15 8.48
CA ASP A 39 -13.53 -6.62 7.47
C ASP A 39 -13.11 -7.96 6.83
N GLN A 40 -14.01 -8.95 6.83
CA GLN A 40 -13.75 -10.29 6.29
C GLN A 40 -13.41 -10.27 4.79
N ALA A 41 -13.94 -9.33 4.01
CA ALA A 41 -13.60 -9.20 2.60
C ALA A 41 -12.11 -8.84 2.40
N TRP A 42 -11.49 -8.18 3.39
CA TRP A 42 -10.08 -7.76 3.35
C TRP A 42 -9.10 -8.73 4.01
N ALA A 43 -9.60 -9.78 4.67
CA ALA A 43 -8.76 -10.77 5.34
C ALA A 43 -7.65 -11.32 4.43
N GLY A 44 -6.40 -11.13 4.85
CA GLY A 44 -5.19 -11.59 4.17
C GLY A 44 -4.81 -10.80 2.91
N LEU A 45 -5.51 -9.72 2.57
CA LEU A 45 -5.22 -8.95 1.35
C LEU A 45 -4.00 -8.04 1.49
N LEU A 46 -3.71 -7.54 2.69
CA LEU A 46 -2.52 -6.72 2.94
C LEU A 46 -1.26 -7.56 3.11
N GLU A 47 -1.41 -8.81 3.55
CA GLU A 47 -0.33 -9.78 3.77
C GLU A 47 -0.08 -10.69 2.56
N ALA A 48 -0.86 -10.53 1.49
CA ALA A 48 -0.72 -11.33 0.28
C ALA A 48 0.69 -11.15 -0.30
N ALA A 49 1.29 -12.24 -0.82
CA ALA A 49 2.67 -12.24 -1.32
C ALA A 49 2.95 -11.19 -2.42
N LYS A 50 1.91 -10.79 -3.17
CA LYS A 50 1.97 -9.75 -4.20
C LYS A 50 2.01 -8.31 -3.66
N VAL A 51 1.89 -8.13 -2.34
CA VAL A 51 1.81 -6.81 -1.70
C VAL A 51 3.11 -6.52 -0.96
N HIS A 52 3.78 -5.45 -1.40
CA HIS A 52 4.90 -4.86 -0.68
C HIS A 52 4.40 -3.60 0.03
N ARG A 53 4.49 -3.56 1.36
CA ARG A 53 4.00 -2.45 2.17
C ARG A 53 5.15 -1.65 2.77
N VAL A 54 5.07 -0.32 2.65
CA VAL A 54 6.00 0.64 3.26
C VAL A 54 5.21 1.66 4.06
N ASP A 55 5.47 1.74 5.36
CA ASP A 55 4.85 2.73 6.24
C ASP A 55 5.86 3.85 6.53
N LEU A 56 5.53 5.08 6.11
CA LEU A 56 6.33 6.28 6.34
C LEU A 56 5.75 7.05 7.53
N GLY A 57 6.20 6.69 8.74
CA GLY A 57 5.60 7.13 10.00
C GLY A 57 5.50 8.65 10.21
N GLU A 58 6.47 9.43 9.71
CA GLU A 58 6.50 10.89 9.85
C GLU A 58 5.94 11.64 8.62
N ALA A 59 5.38 10.92 7.64
CA ALA A 59 4.87 11.53 6.43
C ALA A 59 3.48 12.13 6.63
N ASP A 60 3.31 13.37 6.14
CA ASP A 60 1.99 13.96 5.92
C ASP A 60 1.24 13.26 4.78
N HIS A 61 -0.08 13.41 4.75
CA HIS A 61 -1.00 12.81 3.77
C HIS A 61 -0.59 12.99 2.30
N THR A 62 0.11 14.08 1.97
CA THR A 62 0.46 14.42 0.58
C THR A 62 1.93 14.17 0.26
N PHE A 63 2.71 13.66 1.22
CA PHE A 63 4.17 13.56 1.14
C PHE A 63 4.80 14.91 0.72
N SER A 64 4.35 16.02 1.31
CA SER A 64 4.52 17.37 0.77
C SER A 64 5.98 17.86 0.68
N SER A 65 6.84 17.36 1.57
CA SER A 65 8.23 17.83 1.68
C SER A 65 9.16 17.13 0.69
N ARG A 66 10.29 17.77 0.37
CA ARG A 66 11.33 17.15 -0.47
C ARG A 66 11.82 15.82 0.12
N LEU A 67 11.96 15.75 1.45
CA LEU A 67 12.38 14.53 2.13
C LEU A 67 11.36 13.42 1.92
N LEU A 68 10.07 13.70 2.15
CA LEU A 68 9.00 12.71 2.03
C LEU A 68 8.84 12.21 0.59
N ARG A 69 8.91 13.11 -0.39
CA ARG A 69 8.92 12.70 -1.81
C ARG A 69 10.11 11.79 -2.14
N SER A 70 11.29 12.11 -1.62
CA SER A 70 12.49 11.28 -1.86
C SER A 70 12.32 9.88 -1.26
N GLN A 71 11.65 9.74 -0.11
CA GLN A 71 11.35 8.44 0.49
C GLN A 71 10.35 7.62 -0.35
N VAL A 72 9.32 8.26 -0.91
CA VAL A 72 8.37 7.62 -1.83
C VAL A 72 9.07 7.18 -3.12
N GLU A 73 9.93 8.04 -3.69
CA GLU A 73 10.74 7.73 -4.87
C GLU A 73 11.65 6.53 -4.61
N GLU A 74 12.37 6.53 -3.49
CA GLU A 74 13.28 5.43 -3.11
C GLU A 74 12.53 4.11 -2.89
N ALA A 75 11.40 4.14 -2.18
CA ALA A 75 10.56 2.95 -1.98
C ALA A 75 10.07 2.39 -3.33
N THR A 76 9.67 3.26 -4.25
CA THR A 76 9.21 2.88 -5.59
C THR A 76 10.33 2.27 -6.42
N LEU A 77 11.51 2.90 -6.45
CA LEU A 77 12.67 2.40 -7.19
C LEU A 77 13.16 1.06 -6.64
N SER A 78 13.21 0.92 -5.32
CA SER A 78 13.60 -0.34 -4.65
C SER A 78 12.65 -1.48 -5.03
N TRP A 79 11.35 -1.22 -4.99
CA TRP A 79 10.34 -2.20 -5.39
C TRP A 79 10.47 -2.60 -6.87
N LEU A 80 10.60 -1.64 -7.78
CA LEU A 80 10.80 -1.91 -9.21
C LEU A 80 12.08 -2.72 -9.47
N ALA A 81 13.18 -2.41 -8.77
CA ALA A 81 14.42 -3.16 -8.87
C ALA A 81 14.27 -4.61 -8.39
N ALA A 82 13.54 -4.84 -7.29
CA ALA A 82 13.24 -6.17 -6.78
C ALA A 82 12.42 -7.00 -7.79
N LEU A 83 11.42 -6.39 -8.45
CA LEU A 83 10.64 -7.05 -9.49
C LEU A 83 11.46 -7.41 -10.73
N ALA A 84 12.33 -6.49 -11.18
CA ALA A 84 13.23 -6.75 -12.30
C ALA A 84 14.23 -7.87 -11.98
N GLY A 85 14.68 -7.98 -10.73
CA GLY A 85 15.57 -9.04 -10.26
C GLY A 85 14.91 -10.42 -10.13
N GLY A 86 13.59 -10.49 -10.00
CA GLY A 86 12.81 -11.73 -9.89
C GLY A 86 12.40 -12.38 -11.23
N THR A 87 12.67 -11.73 -12.37
CA THR A 87 12.25 -12.20 -13.70
C THR A 87 13.32 -13.12 -14.36
N ARG A 88 13.85 -14.12 -13.63
CA ARG A 88 14.71 -15.17 -14.22
C ARG A 88 14.09 -16.54 -14.11
#